data_AF-A0A966K8E7-F1
#
_entry.id   AF-A0A966K8E7-F1
#
_cell.length_a   1.000
_cell.length_b   1.000
_cell.length_c   1.000
_cell.angle_alpha   90.00
_cell.angle_beta   90.00
_cell.angle_gamma   90.00
#
_symmetry.space_group_name_H-M   'P 1'
#
loop_
_entity.id
_entity.type
_entity.pdbx_description
1 polymer ?
#
loop_
_entity_poly.entity_id
_entity_poly.type
_entity_poly.pdbx_seq_one_letter_code
_entity_poly.pdbx_strand_id
1 'polypeptide(L)'
;MKAFSSQSIAQPYGSFIAFISVSKPKLLMKAISEDGVASMSERSLSDWLSDAHNTLDDRGMEYGDPRHNLLRIFKITKLLGIQLRDPADVALIFIATKLSRMVESPEREDSYLDLIGYAAILGRCRFSSPEDWDDVESDSEL
;
A
#
# COMPACT_ATOMS: atom_id res chain seq x y z
N MET A 1 -21.54 20.78 -45.59
CA MET A 1 -20.95 19.60 -46.25
C MET A 1 -19.88 20.07 -47.23
N LYS A 2 -18.60 19.91 -46.89
CA LYS A 2 -17.47 19.99 -47.84
C LYS A 2 -16.57 18.80 -47.54
N ALA A 3 -16.44 17.92 -48.53
CA ALA A 3 -15.77 16.63 -48.43
C ALA A 3 -14.24 16.83 -48.33
N PHE A 4 -13.63 16.15 -47.37
CA PHE A 4 -12.18 16.08 -47.20
C PHE A 4 -11.61 15.02 -48.14
N SER A 5 -10.68 15.44 -48.98
CA SER A 5 -9.90 14.61 -49.89
C SER A 5 -8.84 13.82 -49.11
N SER A 6 -8.81 12.51 -49.27
CA SER A 6 -7.74 11.62 -48.86
C SER A 6 -7.09 11.06 -50.11
N GLN A 7 -5.79 11.31 -50.34
CA GLN A 7 -4.88 10.36 -51.00
C GLN A 7 -3.45 10.54 -50.48
N SER A 8 -2.90 9.40 -50.05
CA SER A 8 -1.57 9.15 -49.49
C SER A 8 -0.56 8.93 -50.61
N ILE A 9 0.65 9.52 -50.51
CA ILE A 9 1.82 9.08 -51.27
C ILE A 9 3.09 9.16 -50.39
N ALA A 10 3.53 7.97 -49.98
CA ALA A 10 4.91 7.48 -49.84
C ALA A 10 6.04 8.43 -49.36
N GLN A 11 6.46 8.18 -48.11
CA GLN A 11 7.87 8.14 -47.68
C GLN A 11 8.69 7.19 -48.60
N PRO A 12 10.02 7.35 -48.78
CA PRO A 12 10.88 6.79 -47.72
C PRO A 12 12.36 7.23 -47.57
N TYR A 13 12.89 6.80 -46.41
CA TYR A 13 14.28 6.46 -46.04
C TYR A 13 15.30 7.58 -45.80
N GLY A 14 15.64 7.77 -44.53
CA GLY A 14 16.81 8.53 -44.08
C GLY A 14 17.08 8.41 -42.58
N SER A 15 17.80 7.35 -42.20
CA SER A 15 18.70 7.25 -41.04
C SER A 15 18.16 7.27 -39.60
N PHE A 16 17.98 6.05 -39.07
CA PHE A 16 18.48 5.59 -37.77
C PHE A 16 19.12 6.64 -36.83
N ILE A 17 18.45 6.91 -35.70
CA ILE A 17 19.05 6.79 -34.36
C ILE A 17 17.95 6.23 -33.42
N ALA A 18 17.96 4.92 -33.20
CA ALA A 18 17.27 4.31 -32.08
C ALA A 18 18.15 4.53 -30.84
N PHE A 19 17.72 5.39 -29.92
CA PHE A 19 18.30 5.42 -28.57
C PHE A 19 17.81 4.18 -27.82
N ILE A 20 18.54 3.09 -28.01
CA ILE A 20 18.47 1.90 -27.18
C ILE A 20 19.10 2.28 -25.83
N SER A 21 18.29 2.70 -24.87
CA SER A 21 18.72 2.79 -23.47
C SER A 21 18.70 1.39 -22.86
N VAL A 22 19.70 0.59 -23.20
CA VAL A 22 19.97 -0.71 -22.55
C VAL A 22 20.79 -0.49 -21.28
N SER A 23 20.17 -0.90 -20.18
CA SER A 23 20.73 -1.44 -18.94
C SER A 23 21.83 -0.67 -18.22
N LYS A 24 21.46 -0.09 -17.08
CA LYS A 24 22.26 -0.32 -15.87
C LYS A 24 21.62 -1.47 -15.10
N PRO A 25 22.21 -2.68 -15.06
CA PRO A 25 21.88 -3.59 -13.98
C PRO A 25 22.35 -2.88 -12.70
N LYS A 26 21.43 -2.56 -11.79
CA LYS A 26 21.83 -2.32 -10.40
C LYS A 26 22.39 -3.66 -9.94
N LEU A 27 23.71 -3.79 -10.02
CA LEU A 27 24.45 -4.84 -9.34
C LEU A 27 24.01 -4.75 -7.89
N LEU A 28 23.17 -5.71 -7.51
CA LEU A 28 22.83 -6.03 -6.13
C LEU A 28 24.12 -6.55 -5.50
N MET A 29 25.03 -5.62 -5.21
CA MET A 29 26.13 -5.88 -4.31
C MET A 29 25.51 -5.82 -2.93
N LYS A 30 24.88 -6.94 -2.54
CA LYS A 30 24.59 -7.23 -1.15
C LYS A 30 25.97 -7.25 -0.49
N ALA A 31 26.35 -6.12 0.12
CA ALA A 31 27.40 -6.11 1.12
C ALA A 31 26.88 -7.00 2.25
N ILE A 32 27.20 -8.29 2.15
CA ILE A 32 27.01 -9.21 3.24
C ILE A 32 28.07 -8.77 4.25
N SER A 33 27.67 -7.95 5.22
CA SER A 33 28.41 -7.84 6.47
C SER A 33 28.60 -9.28 6.98
N GLU A 34 29.80 -9.59 7.47
CA GLU A 34 30.19 -10.96 7.87
C GLU A 34 29.29 -11.56 8.99
N ASP A 35 28.34 -10.79 9.52
CA ASP A 35 27.35 -11.20 10.52
C ASP A 35 25.90 -11.30 10.00
N GLY A 36 25.64 -11.15 8.69
CA GLY A 36 24.33 -11.41 8.08
C GLY A 36 23.21 -10.42 8.48
N VAL A 37 23.50 -9.41 9.29
CA VAL A 37 22.57 -8.31 9.64
C VAL A 37 22.96 -7.09 8.81
N ALA A 38 22.18 -6.82 7.76
CA ALA A 38 22.28 -5.56 7.03
C ALA A 38 21.96 -4.41 7.98
N SER A 39 22.81 -3.39 8.01
CA SER A 39 22.62 -2.22 8.87
C SER A 39 21.32 -1.51 8.49
N MET A 40 20.38 -1.34 9.42
CA MET A 40 19.10 -0.63 9.19
C MET A 40 19.28 0.80 8.66
N SER A 41 20.45 1.41 8.92
CA SER A 41 20.81 2.74 8.42
C SER A 41 21.01 2.82 6.90
N GLU A 42 21.14 1.68 6.21
CA GLU A 42 21.30 1.62 4.76
C GLU A 42 19.96 1.59 4.01
N ARG A 43 18.84 1.36 4.69
CA ARG A 43 17.51 1.38 4.05
C ARG A 43 17.15 2.79 3.61
N SER A 44 16.79 2.90 2.34
CA SER A 44 16.21 4.11 1.79
C SER A 44 14.76 4.27 2.26
N LEU A 45 14.26 5.51 2.20
CA LEU A 45 12.82 5.78 2.43
C LEU A 45 11.93 4.96 1.49
N SER A 46 12.38 4.70 0.27
CA SER A 46 11.64 3.88 -0.70
C SER A 46 11.51 2.44 -0.23
N ASP A 47 12.54 1.88 0.42
CA ASP A 47 12.51 0.49 0.89
C ASP A 47 11.44 0.31 1.98
N TRP A 48 11.32 1.25 2.91
CA TRP A 48 10.26 1.23 3.93
C TRP A 48 8.86 1.24 3.33
N LEU A 49 8.63 2.05 2.29
CA LEU A 49 7.35 2.12 1.61
C LEU A 49 7.07 0.83 0.81
N SER A 50 8.09 0.28 0.13
CA SER A 50 7.98 -0.96 -0.62
C SER A 50 7.70 -2.15 0.30
N ASP A 51 8.36 -2.23 1.45
CA ASP A 51 8.16 -3.34 2.38
C ASP A 51 6.82 -3.25 3.10
N ALA A 52 6.35 -2.03 3.41
CA ALA A 52 4.99 -1.83 3.91
C ALA A 52 3.94 -2.22 2.85
N HIS A 53 4.17 -1.85 1.58
CA HIS A 53 3.31 -2.26 0.47
C HIS A 53 3.25 -3.78 0.34
N ASN A 54 4.39 -4.47 0.31
CA ASN A 54 4.45 -5.92 0.20
C ASN A 54 3.72 -6.60 1.38
N THR A 55 3.91 -6.08 2.60
CA THR A 55 3.20 -6.58 3.78
C THR A 55 1.69 -6.41 3.66
N LEU A 56 1.22 -5.29 3.12
CA LEU A 56 -0.21 -5.07 2.88
C LEU A 56 -0.76 -5.99 1.79
N ASP A 57 0.01 -6.21 0.72
CA ASP A 57 -0.38 -7.06 -0.41
C ASP A 57 -0.50 -8.52 0.03
N ASP A 58 0.51 -9.04 0.73
CA ASP A 58 0.50 -10.38 1.31
C ASP A 58 -0.72 -10.61 2.22
N ARG A 59 -1.00 -9.63 3.10
CA ARG A 59 -2.18 -9.68 3.99
C ARG A 59 -3.49 -9.53 3.23
N GLY A 60 -3.52 -8.75 2.15
CA GLY A 60 -4.68 -8.59 1.28
C GLY A 60 -5.02 -9.91 0.56
N MET A 61 -4.01 -10.68 0.18
CA MET A 61 -4.19 -12.01 -0.41
C MET A 61 -4.70 -13.04 0.61
N GLU A 62 -4.30 -12.93 1.88
CA GLU A 62 -4.73 -13.86 2.93
C GLU A 62 -6.11 -13.52 3.52
N TYR A 63 -6.36 -12.24 3.80
CA TYR A 63 -7.53 -11.78 4.55
C TYR A 63 -8.55 -11.00 3.71
N GLY A 64 -8.24 -10.69 2.45
CA GLY A 64 -9.07 -9.86 1.59
C GLY A 64 -8.96 -8.37 1.89
N ASP A 65 -9.98 -7.61 1.47
CA ASP A 65 -9.98 -6.16 1.67
C ASP A 65 -9.92 -5.80 3.17
N PRO A 66 -8.94 -5.00 3.63
CA PRO A 66 -8.83 -4.61 5.04
C PRO A 66 -10.06 -3.86 5.57
N ARG A 67 -10.86 -3.23 4.70
CA ARG A 67 -12.12 -2.56 5.09
C ARG A 67 -13.13 -3.56 5.68
N HIS A 68 -13.20 -4.79 5.16
CA HIS A 68 -14.05 -5.85 5.72
C HIS A 68 -13.67 -6.14 7.17
N ASN A 69 -12.37 -6.27 7.43
CA ASN A 69 -11.87 -6.58 8.76
C ASN A 69 -12.17 -5.45 9.75
N LEU A 70 -11.91 -4.19 9.37
CA LEU A 70 -12.22 -3.04 10.21
C LEU A 70 -13.72 -2.91 10.48
N LEU A 71 -14.57 -3.16 9.48
CA LEU A 71 -16.02 -3.16 9.65
C LEU A 71 -16.48 -4.26 10.62
N ARG A 72 -15.92 -5.47 10.52
CA ARG A 72 -16.22 -6.58 11.44
C ARG A 72 -15.81 -6.21 12.87
N ILE A 73 -14.61 -5.68 13.07
CA ILE A 73 -14.14 -5.22 14.39
C ILE A 73 -15.05 -4.11 14.92
N PHE A 74 -15.39 -3.12 14.10
CA PHE A 74 -16.33 -2.06 14.46
C PHE A 74 -17.67 -2.62 14.95
N LYS A 75 -18.26 -3.56 14.21
CA LYS A 75 -19.50 -4.23 14.62
C LYS A 75 -19.33 -4.97 15.96
N ILE A 76 -18.22 -5.68 16.18
CA ILE A 76 -17.91 -6.35 17.47
C ILE A 76 -17.79 -5.33 18.60
N THR A 77 -17.12 -4.19 18.39
CA THR A 77 -16.96 -3.16 19.44
C THR A 77 -18.29 -2.61 19.91
N LYS A 78 -19.28 -2.47 19.00
CA LYS A 78 -20.65 -2.09 19.36
C LYS A 78 -21.31 -3.12 20.28
N LEU A 79 -21.13 -4.42 20.01
CA LEU A 79 -21.64 -5.50 20.88
C LEU A 79 -21.02 -5.45 22.29
N LEU A 80 -19.78 -4.98 22.39
CA LEU A 80 -19.07 -4.78 23.65
C LEU A 80 -19.41 -3.45 24.35
N GLY A 81 -20.34 -2.65 23.80
CA GLY A 81 -20.75 -1.37 24.37
C GLY A 81 -19.76 -0.22 24.14
N ILE A 82 -18.78 -0.40 23.25
CA ILE A 82 -17.81 0.63 22.88
C ILE A 82 -18.40 1.49 21.76
N GLN A 83 -18.37 2.81 21.95
CA GLN A 83 -18.92 3.76 20.98
C GLN A 83 -17.83 4.31 20.07
N LEU A 84 -17.70 3.73 18.89
CA LEU A 84 -16.91 4.26 17.78
C LEU A 84 -17.87 4.93 16.76
N ARG A 85 -17.39 5.92 16.01
CA ARG A 85 -18.23 6.65 15.04
C ARG A 85 -18.38 5.87 13.74
N ASP A 86 -17.29 5.31 13.26
CA ASP A 86 -17.19 4.62 11.96
C ASP A 86 -16.05 3.58 11.99
N PRO A 87 -15.95 2.70 10.97
CA PRO A 87 -14.84 1.75 10.87
C PRO A 87 -13.45 2.39 10.81
N ALA A 88 -13.32 3.65 10.35
CA ALA A 88 -12.05 4.35 10.31
C ALA A 88 -11.50 4.67 11.71
N ASP A 89 -12.36 4.79 12.73
CA ASP A 89 -11.92 4.92 14.13
C ASP A 89 -11.15 3.66 14.60
N VAL A 90 -11.44 2.47 14.07
CA VAL A 90 -10.67 1.26 14.37
C VAL A 90 -9.24 1.36 13.84
N ALA A 91 -9.05 1.92 12.63
CA ALA A 91 -7.71 2.15 12.09
C ALA A 91 -6.90 3.15 12.93
N LEU A 92 -7.54 4.20 13.45
CA LEU A 92 -6.90 5.14 14.39
C LEU A 92 -6.45 4.45 15.68
N ILE A 93 -7.27 3.55 16.22
CA ILE A 93 -6.91 2.75 17.40
C ILE A 93 -5.69 1.87 17.08
N PHE A 94 -5.66 1.20 15.94
CA PHE A 94 -4.50 0.39 15.54
C PHE A 94 -3.23 1.21 15.35
N ILE A 95 -3.31 2.41 14.77
CA ILE A 95 -2.19 3.36 14.73
C ILE A 95 -1.69 3.67 16.15
N ALA A 96 -2.60 3.99 17.07
CA ALA A 96 -2.24 4.28 18.45
C ALA A 96 -1.53 3.08 19.13
N THR A 97 -1.96 1.84 18.85
CA THR A 97 -1.27 0.65 19.38
C THR A 97 0.17 0.54 18.87
N LYS A 98 0.44 0.92 17.62
CA LYS A 98 1.81 0.89 17.05
C LYS A 98 2.67 1.99 17.63
N LEU A 99 2.13 3.19 17.81
CA LEU A 99 2.82 4.27 18.53
C LEU A 99 3.17 3.85 19.96
N SER A 100 2.25 3.22 20.68
CA SER A 100 2.52 2.69 22.02
C SER A 100 3.63 1.63 22.02
N ARG A 101 3.64 0.72 21.03
CA ARG A 101 4.69 -0.29 20.88
C ARG A 101 6.06 0.30 20.56
N MET A 102 6.11 1.41 19.80
CA MET A 102 7.35 2.13 19.51
C MET A 102 7.94 2.79 20.77
N VAL A 103 7.10 3.22 21.71
CA VAL A 103 7.57 3.74 23.01
C VAL A 103 8.21 2.62 23.83
N GLU A 104 7.57 1.45 23.89
CA GLU A 104 8.08 0.29 24.65
C GLU A 104 9.28 -0.39 23.98
N SER A 105 9.32 -0.44 22.66
CA SER A 105 10.31 -1.20 21.89
C SER A 105 10.63 -0.51 20.56
N PRO A 106 11.42 0.58 20.57
CA PRO A 106 11.65 1.41 19.39
C PRO A 106 12.38 0.70 18.25
N GLU A 107 13.17 -0.33 18.53
CA GLU A 107 13.92 -1.07 17.49
C GLU A 107 13.07 -2.13 16.76
N ARG A 108 11.75 -2.19 17.02
CA ARG A 108 10.83 -3.15 16.39
C ARG A 108 10.32 -2.62 15.06
N GLU A 109 11.03 -3.00 14.00
CA GLU A 109 10.74 -2.66 12.60
C GLU A 109 9.26 -2.83 12.21
N ASP A 110 8.65 -3.95 12.57
CA ASP A 110 7.28 -4.30 12.22
C ASP A 110 6.27 -3.22 12.66
N SER A 111 6.57 -2.52 13.75
CA SER A 111 5.72 -1.45 14.25
C SER A 111 5.64 -0.26 13.28
N TYR A 112 6.73 0.05 12.58
CA TYR A 112 6.78 1.15 11.60
C TYR A 112 6.10 0.76 10.28
N LEU A 113 6.31 -0.47 9.82
CA LEU A 113 5.60 -0.99 8.64
C LEU A 113 4.09 -1.02 8.87
N ASP A 114 3.65 -1.52 10.04
CA ASP A 114 2.24 -1.51 10.41
C ASP A 114 1.69 -0.08 10.55
N LEU A 115 2.47 0.88 11.05
CA LEU A 115 2.04 2.29 11.11
C LEU A 115 1.76 2.85 9.71
N ILE A 116 2.67 2.64 8.76
CA ILE A 116 2.49 3.04 7.36
C ILE A 116 1.25 2.36 6.78
N GLY A 117 1.11 1.05 7.02
CA GLY A 117 -0.02 0.26 6.53
C GLY A 117 -1.37 0.74 7.05
N TYR A 118 -1.51 0.93 8.37
CA TYR A 118 -2.75 1.40 8.97
C TYR A 118 -3.06 2.86 8.62
N ALA A 119 -2.04 3.70 8.41
CA ALA A 119 -2.25 5.06 7.90
C ALA A 119 -2.82 5.05 6.48
N ALA A 120 -2.33 4.16 5.60
CA ALA A 120 -2.89 3.98 4.26
C ALA A 120 -4.33 3.47 4.29
N ILE A 121 -4.62 2.46 5.12
CA ILE A 121 -5.98 1.92 5.30
C ILE A 121 -6.93 2.99 5.86
N LEU A 122 -6.49 3.79 6.84
CA LEU A 122 -7.26 4.91 7.37
C LEU A 122 -7.62 5.91 6.28
N GLY A 123 -6.65 6.28 5.44
CA GLY A 123 -6.89 7.14 4.28
C GLY A 123 -7.97 6.55 3.38
N ARG A 124 -7.83 5.27 3.01
CA ARG A 124 -8.82 4.57 2.19
C ARG A 124 -10.22 4.63 2.82
N CYS A 125 -10.36 4.33 4.11
CA CYS A 125 -11.67 4.38 4.78
C CYS A 125 -12.26 5.80 4.85
N ARG A 126 -11.43 6.83 5.05
CA ARG A 126 -11.88 8.23 5.18
C ARG A 126 -12.28 8.86 3.85
N PHE A 127 -11.71 8.40 2.75
CA PHE A 127 -11.97 8.91 1.41
C PHE A 127 -12.85 7.99 0.56
N SER A 128 -13.37 6.89 1.10
CA SER A 128 -14.39 6.06 0.46
C SER A 128 -15.77 6.72 0.51
N SER A 129 -16.52 6.63 -0.59
CA SER A 129 -17.94 7.03 -0.64
C SER A 129 -18.84 5.89 -0.13
N PRO A 130 -20.13 6.13 0.19
CA PRO A 130 -21.05 5.08 0.63
C PRO A 130 -21.12 3.89 -0.33
N GLU A 131 -21.07 4.13 -1.63
CA GLU A 131 -21.11 3.08 -2.67
C GLU A 131 -19.89 2.16 -2.61
N ASP A 132 -18.73 2.68 -2.17
CA ASP A 132 -17.51 1.88 -1.97
C ASP A 132 -17.62 0.90 -0.78
N TRP A 133 -18.68 1.00 0.03
CA TRP A 133 -18.93 0.12 1.17
C TRP A 133 -20.00 -0.93 0.89
N ASP A 134 -20.72 -0.86 -0.22
CA ASP A 134 -21.83 -1.78 -0.51
C ASP A 134 -21.36 -3.24 -0.59
N ASP A 135 -20.24 -3.49 -1.27
CA ASP A 135 -19.56 -4.79 -1.32
C ASP A 135 -19.00 -5.19 0.05
N VAL A 136 -18.47 -4.20 0.78
CA VAL A 136 -17.88 -4.41 2.10
C VAL A 136 -18.92 -4.82 3.14
N GLU A 137 -20.10 -4.22 3.09
CA GLU A 137 -21.20 -4.52 3.99
C GLU A 137 -21.84 -5.88 3.69
N SER A 138 -22.01 -6.24 2.41
CA SER A 138 -22.57 -7.55 2.02
C SER A 138 -21.71 -8.71 2.49
N ASP A 139 -20.39 -8.56 2.40
CA ASP A 139 -19.45 -9.66 2.63
C ASP A 139 -18.98 -9.73 4.10
N SER A 140 -19.32 -8.74 4.92
CA SER A 140 -18.93 -8.65 6.33
C SER A 140 -20.00 -9.18 7.29
N GLU A 141 -20.53 -10.37 7.02
CA GLU A 141 -21.38 -11.09 7.97
C GLU A 141 -20.64 -11.33 9.31
N LEU A 142 -21.40 -11.23 10.41
CA LEU A 142 -20.91 -11.43 11.79
C LEU A 142 -21.09 -12.88 12.25
#